data_AF-A0A9P9QY43-F1
#
_entry.id   AF-A0A9P9QY43-F1
#
_cell.length_a   1.000
_cell.length_b   1.000
_cell.length_c   1.000
_cell.angle_alpha   90.00
_cell.angle_beta   90.00
_cell.angle_gamma   90.00
#
_symmetry.space_group_name_H-M   'P 1'
#
loop_
_entity.id
_entity.type
_entity.pdbx_description
1 polymer ?
#
loop_
_entity_poly.entity_id
_entity_poly.type
_entity_poly.pdbx_seq_one_letter_code
_entity_poly.pdbx_strand_id
1 'polypeptide(L)'
;MGCNSSREPSQTGAANVQRNTVGTQALGINQAQPPRPVPAPAQNHSQGPSRQGPPQQGYPQLRPSQMQASNSSSPMSPRSAGSCEIQIISPPGTWPRVVRFGTAPFTISIHAHLFTSPPNQLPCWTYISQGISTPSQPEVVFTLLRRQSENVEVFPEFPLEWIKCIYERAQGGLYLETGDLVELEVGQDEAALKFNQIKIMQTSRAWQGMSRFASLLHGMPVTSGAFQGLNDFLPLKAHHVVALTHEETAVAKQFGVTRVLGHLGLSDDIVLTIPADEDKQKAFKEYINSLPMSAAVGIDSFMAEEADSGLTWKRGQRDPMGYASNSGGMKNLNLGFLMFAPQQDSDHCIMCEDGYGILIRDCTWKTICDAVQNSQDIIIPLAGDKRFILQWKHSVFHNPIDGGEYTASWQTYRPSGQPKPPSTTHVDMSQVVFLVEPPPGAINTNELVSYIQEIQKAIEEQTPAQPLPAPPGTPHPGRQAVVEIELPKREGWLKMTAYPSMEGLDMLGIMGRIGPLVAPETQAAARFQLYFNLWGYDGPTAHFS
;
A
#
# COMPACT_ATOMS: atom_id res chain seq x y z
N MET A 1 -49.32 24.77 -0.66
CA MET A 1 -50.72 25.24 -0.66
C MET A 1 -50.76 26.66 -1.19
N GLY A 2 -51.67 26.98 -2.12
CA GLY A 2 -51.78 28.23 -2.89
C GLY A 2 -51.50 27.97 -4.38
N CYS A 3 -52.52 27.69 -5.22
CA CYS A 3 -53.36 28.63 -6.01
C CYS A 3 -52.54 29.38 -7.09
N ASN A 4 -52.92 29.54 -8.36
CA ASN A 4 -54.13 29.22 -9.13
C ASN A 4 -53.85 29.49 -10.64
N SER A 5 -54.60 28.81 -11.53
CA SER A 5 -55.06 29.19 -12.89
C SER A 5 -54.03 29.62 -13.96
N SER A 6 -54.10 29.19 -15.23
CA SER A 6 -55.27 29.29 -16.12
C SER A 6 -55.23 28.37 -17.37
N ARG A 7 -56.45 28.04 -17.83
CA ARG A 7 -56.93 27.33 -19.04
C ARG A 7 -56.44 27.96 -20.37
N GLU A 8 -55.92 27.17 -21.34
CA GLU A 8 -56.56 26.55 -22.55
C GLU A 8 -56.98 27.55 -23.67
N PRO A 9 -57.14 27.18 -24.98
CA PRO A 9 -56.98 25.89 -25.67
C PRO A 9 -56.37 25.93 -27.12
N SER A 10 -56.34 24.75 -27.76
CA SER A 10 -56.60 24.47 -29.19
C SER A 10 -55.46 24.03 -30.15
N GLN A 11 -55.52 22.72 -30.45
CA GLN A 11 -55.37 22.00 -31.73
C GLN A 11 -54.68 22.68 -32.93
N THR A 12 -53.72 21.98 -33.55
CA THR A 12 -53.83 21.35 -34.89
C THR A 12 -52.46 20.82 -35.35
N GLY A 13 -52.46 19.76 -36.18
CA GLY A 13 -51.37 19.48 -37.11
C GLY A 13 -50.61 18.17 -36.90
N ALA A 14 -51.15 17.07 -37.44
CA ALA A 14 -50.36 15.89 -37.77
C ALA A 14 -49.59 16.12 -39.08
N ALA A 15 -48.29 15.76 -39.10
CA ALA A 15 -47.58 15.46 -40.34
C ALA A 15 -46.42 14.47 -40.08
N ASN A 16 -46.50 13.36 -40.80
CA ASN A 16 -45.52 12.30 -40.97
C ASN A 16 -44.08 12.80 -41.19
N VAL A 17 -43.11 12.18 -40.51
CA VAL A 17 -41.79 11.92 -41.09
C VAL A 17 -41.36 10.49 -40.74
N GLN A 18 -41.19 9.70 -41.80
CA GLN A 18 -40.62 8.36 -41.82
C GLN A 18 -39.23 8.35 -41.19
N ARG A 19 -38.96 7.39 -40.30
CA ARG A 19 -37.58 6.94 -40.05
C ARG A 19 -37.44 5.48 -40.42
N ASN A 20 -36.50 5.27 -41.32
CA ASN A 20 -36.04 4.00 -41.84
C ASN A 20 -35.59 3.06 -40.72
N THR A 21 -36.19 1.88 -40.73
CA THR A 21 -35.65 0.64 -40.17
C THR A 21 -34.31 0.31 -40.82
N VAL A 22 -33.24 0.27 -40.03
CA VAL A 22 -32.01 -0.46 -40.33
C VAL A 22 -31.91 -1.59 -39.31
N GLY A 23 -31.81 -2.81 -39.82
CA GLY A 23 -32.00 -4.06 -39.08
C GLY A 23 -30.95 -4.31 -38.01
N THR A 24 -31.44 -4.69 -36.83
CA THR A 24 -30.64 -5.30 -35.77
C THR A 24 -30.48 -6.78 -36.10
N GLN A 25 -29.26 -7.20 -36.43
CA GLN A 25 -28.91 -8.61 -36.50
C GLN A 25 -28.96 -9.21 -35.09
N ALA A 26 -29.81 -10.21 -34.91
CA ALA A 26 -29.91 -11.01 -33.71
C ALA A 26 -28.68 -11.92 -33.59
N LEU A 27 -27.87 -11.70 -32.54
CA LEU A 27 -26.90 -12.69 -32.07
C LEU A 27 -27.67 -13.78 -31.31
N GLY A 28 -27.67 -14.98 -31.87
CA GLY A 28 -28.33 -16.15 -31.30
C GLY A 28 -27.69 -16.58 -29.99
N ILE A 29 -28.50 -16.57 -28.92
CA ILE A 29 -28.17 -17.20 -27.65
C ILE A 29 -28.41 -18.70 -27.80
N ASN A 30 -27.33 -19.47 -27.95
CA ASN A 30 -27.37 -20.93 -27.84
C ASN A 30 -27.58 -21.30 -26.36
N GLN A 31 -28.78 -21.77 -26.04
CA GLN A 31 -29.06 -22.45 -24.77
C GLN A 31 -28.34 -23.81 -24.78
N ALA A 32 -27.30 -23.94 -23.97
CA ALA A 32 -26.65 -25.23 -23.71
C ALA A 32 -27.53 -26.07 -22.78
N GLN A 33 -27.90 -27.27 -23.22
CA GLN A 33 -28.56 -28.28 -22.38
C GLN A 33 -27.58 -28.82 -21.32
N PRO A 34 -28.07 -29.17 -20.11
CA PRO A 34 -27.23 -29.75 -19.07
C PRO A 34 -26.75 -31.16 -19.47
N PRO A 35 -25.51 -31.55 -19.09
CA PRO A 35 -24.97 -32.86 -19.41
C PRO A 35 -25.69 -33.96 -18.62
N ARG A 36 -25.92 -35.10 -19.29
CA ARG A 36 -26.44 -36.33 -18.66
C ARG A 36 -25.42 -36.91 -17.67
N PRO A 37 -25.87 -37.54 -16.58
CA PRO A 37 -24.99 -38.16 -15.60
C PRO A 37 -24.28 -39.38 -16.19
N VAL A 38 -22.97 -39.46 -15.98
CA VAL A 38 -22.11 -40.60 -16.32
C VAL A 38 -22.15 -41.59 -15.14
N PRO A 39 -22.30 -42.91 -15.37
CA PRO A 39 -22.35 -43.89 -14.30
C PRO A 39 -20.97 -44.09 -13.63
N ALA A 40 -21.01 -44.28 -12.32
CA ALA A 40 -19.83 -44.48 -11.47
C ALA A 40 -19.07 -45.77 -11.83
N PRO A 41 -17.72 -45.75 -11.88
CA PRO A 41 -16.94 -46.97 -12.03
C PRO A 41 -16.80 -47.69 -10.68
N ALA A 42 -16.86 -49.02 -10.76
CA ALA A 42 -16.79 -49.96 -9.65
C ALA A 42 -15.50 -49.83 -8.83
N GLN A 43 -15.65 -49.91 -7.51
CA GLN A 43 -14.55 -49.99 -6.54
C GLN A 43 -13.86 -51.35 -6.66
N ASN A 44 -12.61 -51.36 -7.15
CA ASN A 44 -11.71 -52.48 -7.00
C ASN A 44 -10.82 -52.26 -5.77
N HIS A 45 -10.99 -53.12 -4.77
CA HIS A 45 -10.06 -53.27 -3.66
C HIS A 45 -8.76 -53.94 -4.16
N SER A 46 -7.67 -53.18 -4.22
CA SER A 46 -6.31 -53.72 -4.34
C SER A 46 -5.48 -53.25 -3.15
N GLN A 47 -5.03 -54.22 -2.36
CA GLN A 47 -4.13 -54.07 -1.23
C GLN A 47 -2.77 -53.51 -1.71
N GLY A 48 -2.33 -52.41 -1.10
CA GLY A 48 -1.00 -51.84 -1.32
C GLY A 48 0.05 -52.42 -0.36
N PRO A 49 1.32 -52.57 -0.78
CA PRO A 49 2.37 -53.18 0.02
C PRO A 49 2.99 -52.22 1.04
N SER A 50 3.42 -52.79 2.16
CA SER A 50 4.13 -52.14 3.26
C SER A 50 5.45 -51.49 2.78
N ARG A 51 5.59 -50.17 2.96
CA ARG A 51 6.86 -49.46 2.76
C ARG A 51 7.76 -49.63 3.97
N GLN A 52 8.88 -50.32 3.78
CA GLN A 52 10.05 -50.27 4.65
C GLN A 52 10.71 -48.89 4.54
N GLY A 53 11.10 -48.31 5.68
CA GLY A 53 11.82 -47.04 5.76
C GLY A 53 13.27 -47.15 5.27
N PRO A 54 13.90 -46.03 4.86
CA PRO A 54 15.27 -46.03 4.37
C PRO A 54 16.29 -46.22 5.50
N PRO A 55 17.49 -46.77 5.20
CA PRO A 55 18.53 -47.01 6.19
C PRO A 55 19.20 -45.70 6.60
N GLN A 56 19.41 -45.53 7.91
CA GLN A 56 20.24 -44.45 8.46
C GLN A 56 21.70 -44.69 8.07
N GLN A 57 22.25 -43.81 7.22
CA GLN A 57 23.69 -43.71 7.00
C GLN A 57 24.30 -42.84 8.11
N GLY A 58 25.25 -43.43 8.84
CA GLY A 58 25.97 -42.78 9.93
C GLY A 58 26.94 -41.71 9.42
N TYR A 59 26.90 -40.55 10.06
CA TYR A 59 27.92 -39.52 9.95
C TYR A 59 29.13 -39.86 10.85
N PRO A 60 30.36 -39.59 10.42
CA PRO A 60 31.55 -39.82 11.23
C PRO A 60 31.60 -38.85 12.42
N GLN A 61 31.80 -39.39 13.63
CA GLN A 61 32.08 -38.60 14.82
C GLN A 61 33.40 -37.84 14.67
N LEU A 62 33.31 -36.51 14.69
CA LEU A 62 34.45 -35.63 14.93
C LEU A 62 34.77 -35.66 16.43
N ARG A 63 36.02 -36.03 16.76
CA ARG A 63 36.59 -35.97 18.11
C ARG A 63 36.58 -34.53 18.63
N PRO A 64 36.13 -34.26 19.87
CA PRO A 64 36.43 -33.00 20.51
C PRO A 64 37.90 -32.99 20.95
N SER A 65 38.64 -31.99 20.49
CA SER A 65 39.94 -31.63 21.02
C SER A 65 39.79 -31.24 22.50
N GLN A 66 40.47 -31.96 23.37
CA GLN A 66 40.59 -31.64 24.79
C GLN A 66 41.31 -30.29 24.94
N MET A 67 40.58 -29.22 25.26
CA MET A 67 41.17 -28.08 25.95
C MET A 67 41.21 -28.40 27.44
N GLN A 68 42.43 -28.47 27.98
CA GLN A 68 42.68 -28.58 29.41
C GLN A 68 42.17 -27.32 30.10
N ALA A 69 41.08 -27.46 30.86
CA ALA A 69 40.66 -26.47 31.84
C ALA A 69 41.51 -26.65 33.11
N SER A 70 42.31 -25.64 33.43
CA SER A 70 42.97 -25.51 34.72
C SER A 70 41.91 -25.21 35.80
N ASN A 71 41.64 -26.20 36.65
CA ASN A 71 40.79 -26.06 37.83
C ASN A 71 41.49 -25.22 38.90
N SER A 72 41.02 -23.98 39.08
CA SER A 72 41.14 -23.26 40.34
C SER A 72 40.00 -22.25 40.47
N SER A 73 38.86 -22.68 41.02
CA SER A 73 37.82 -21.77 41.49
C SER A 73 37.47 -22.10 42.94
N SER A 74 37.93 -21.22 43.83
CA SER A 74 37.45 -21.14 45.20
C SER A 74 35.96 -20.76 45.22
N PRO A 75 35.18 -21.20 46.22
CA PRO A 75 33.78 -20.83 46.34
C PRO A 75 33.67 -19.35 46.70
N MET A 76 33.17 -18.52 45.78
CA MET A 76 32.74 -17.16 46.12
C MET A 76 31.43 -17.25 46.91
N SER A 77 31.46 -16.76 48.15
CA SER A 77 30.28 -16.53 48.96
C SER A 77 29.28 -15.62 48.24
N PRO A 78 27.96 -15.81 48.42
CA PRO A 78 26.94 -14.97 47.81
C PRO A 78 27.05 -13.56 48.39
N ARG A 79 27.51 -12.60 47.57
CA ARG A 79 27.34 -11.18 47.86
C ARG A 79 25.84 -10.89 47.81
N SER A 80 25.30 -10.40 48.92
CA SER A 80 23.95 -9.86 49.02
C SER A 80 23.72 -8.87 47.88
N ALA A 81 22.89 -9.26 46.91
CA ALA A 81 22.52 -8.40 45.81
C ALA A 81 21.68 -7.23 46.36
N GLY A 82 22.31 -6.06 46.52
CA GLY A 82 21.57 -4.82 46.72
C GLY A 82 20.65 -4.65 45.52
N SER A 83 19.33 -4.57 45.75
CA SER A 83 18.35 -4.32 44.70
C SER A 83 18.75 -3.06 43.94
N CYS A 84 19.11 -3.19 42.66
CA CYS A 84 19.29 -2.04 41.78
C CYS A 84 17.96 -1.30 41.71
N GLU A 85 17.87 -0.18 42.43
CA GLU A 85 16.69 0.67 42.47
C GLU A 85 16.56 1.39 41.12
N ILE A 86 15.37 1.31 40.53
CA ILE A 86 15.00 2.02 39.29
C ILE A 86 14.80 3.49 39.66
N GLN A 87 15.57 4.39 39.03
CA GLN A 87 15.45 5.82 39.24
C GLN A 87 14.90 6.51 37.99
N ILE A 88 13.73 7.13 38.10
CA ILE A 88 13.15 7.98 37.05
C ILE A 88 13.65 9.41 37.28
N ILE A 89 14.39 9.95 36.31
CA ILE A 89 15.08 11.25 36.42
C ILE A 89 14.20 12.39 35.92
N SER A 90 13.31 12.12 34.96
CA SER A 90 12.42 13.13 34.39
C SER A 90 11.28 13.50 35.36
N PRO A 91 10.98 14.80 35.56
CA PRO A 91 9.84 15.24 36.37
C PRO A 91 8.49 14.70 35.87
N PRO A 92 7.51 14.45 36.76
CA PRO A 92 6.13 14.12 36.37
C PRO A 92 5.56 15.03 35.25
N GLY A 93 4.89 14.48 34.24
CA GLY A 93 4.32 15.22 33.11
C GLY A 93 5.28 15.50 31.94
N THR A 94 6.57 15.16 32.05
CA THR A 94 7.56 15.43 31.00
C THR A 94 7.94 14.16 30.24
N TRP A 95 8.06 14.29 28.92
CA TRP A 95 8.42 13.20 27.99
C TRP A 95 9.65 13.61 27.16
N PRO A 96 10.61 12.68 26.92
CA PRO A 96 10.61 11.29 27.38
C PRO A 96 10.89 11.12 28.88
N ARG A 97 10.40 10.01 29.44
CA ARG A 97 10.79 9.54 30.77
C ARG A 97 12.15 8.89 30.69
N VAL A 98 13.14 9.40 31.41
CA VAL A 98 14.49 8.83 31.44
C VAL A 98 14.69 8.04 32.71
N VAL A 99 15.03 6.77 32.55
CA VAL A 99 15.24 5.79 33.62
C VAL A 99 16.73 5.40 33.70
N ARG A 100 17.26 5.31 34.92
CA ARG A 100 18.59 4.77 35.24
C ARG A 100 18.49 3.59 36.21
N PHE A 101 19.47 2.68 36.12
CA PHE A 101 19.60 1.52 37.00
C PHE A 101 20.89 1.60 37.79
N GLY A 102 20.81 2.06 39.05
CA GLY A 102 21.98 2.13 39.93
C GLY A 102 23.20 2.79 39.27
N THR A 103 24.32 2.06 39.21
CA THR A 103 25.58 2.53 38.60
C THR A 103 25.78 2.06 37.16
N ALA A 104 24.77 1.46 36.53
CA ALA A 104 24.91 0.98 35.15
C ALA A 104 25.09 2.17 34.19
N PRO A 105 26.07 2.15 33.27
CA PRO A 105 26.40 3.24 32.36
C PRO A 105 25.45 3.31 31.15
N PHE A 106 24.16 3.01 31.33
CA PHE A 106 23.15 3.14 30.28
C PHE A 106 21.87 3.77 30.84
N THR A 107 21.06 4.34 29.95
CA THR A 107 19.74 4.90 30.26
C THR A 107 18.68 4.23 29.39
N ILE A 108 17.42 4.32 29.81
CA ILE A 108 16.27 3.99 28.97
C ILE A 108 15.38 5.23 28.88
N SER A 109 15.12 5.69 27.66
CA SER A 109 14.13 6.73 27.39
C SER A 109 12.80 6.09 27.01
N ILE A 110 11.72 6.47 27.68
CA ILE A 110 10.37 6.00 27.39
C ILE A 110 9.62 7.16 26.76
N HIS A 111 9.07 6.93 25.58
CA HIS A 111 8.34 7.91 24.81
C HIS A 111 6.87 7.52 24.75
N ALA A 112 5.98 8.41 25.13
CA ALA A 112 4.56 8.29 24.84
C ALA A 112 4.27 8.99 23.50
N HIS A 113 3.77 8.26 22.52
CA HIS A 113 3.52 8.81 21.19
C HIS A 113 2.33 8.12 20.51
N LEU A 114 1.99 8.59 19.31
CA LEU A 114 1.06 7.92 18.41
C LEU A 114 1.89 7.16 17.37
N PHE A 115 1.59 5.87 17.21
CA PHE A 115 2.11 5.03 16.14
C PHE A 115 1.14 5.13 14.97
N THR A 116 1.65 5.58 13.81
CA THR A 116 0.82 5.81 12.62
C THR A 116 0.78 4.53 11.79
N SER A 117 -0.36 3.85 11.81
CA SER A 117 -0.66 2.71 10.94
C SER A 117 -1.97 3.01 10.22
N PRO A 118 -1.92 3.60 9.01
CA PRO A 118 -3.11 4.06 8.31
C PRO A 118 -4.22 2.99 8.27
N PRO A 119 -5.49 3.34 8.59
CA PRO A 119 -6.03 4.67 8.89
C PRO A 119 -5.94 5.08 10.37
N ASN A 120 -5.37 4.24 11.24
CA ASN A 120 -5.44 4.40 12.69
C ASN A 120 -4.17 5.02 13.28
N GLN A 121 -4.35 5.86 14.30
CA GLN A 121 -3.29 6.29 15.19
C GLN A 121 -3.41 5.51 16.49
N LEU A 122 -2.39 4.73 16.79
CA LEU A 122 -2.36 3.85 17.96
C LEU A 122 -1.51 4.49 19.06
N PRO A 123 -2.07 4.81 20.24
CA PRO A 123 -1.25 5.33 21.33
C PRO A 123 -0.29 4.24 21.83
N CYS A 124 0.99 4.57 21.94
CA CYS A 124 2.05 3.63 22.30
C CYS A 124 2.99 4.21 23.35
N TRP A 125 3.67 3.30 24.06
CA TRP A 125 4.91 3.59 24.76
C TRP A 125 6.07 2.91 24.03
N THR A 126 7.13 3.67 23.73
CA THR A 126 8.35 3.13 23.13
C THR A 126 9.53 3.34 24.06
N TYR A 127 10.18 2.24 24.43
CA TYR A 127 11.34 2.19 25.30
C TYR A 127 12.58 2.08 24.42
N ILE A 128 13.51 3.02 24.56
CA ILE A 128 14.74 3.11 23.76
C ILE A 128 15.92 3.13 24.73
N SER A 129 16.76 2.11 24.68
CA SER A 129 18.02 2.13 25.42
C SER A 129 19.02 3.10 24.80
N GLN A 130 19.91 3.63 25.64
CA GLN A 130 21.08 4.40 25.21
C GLN A 130 22.27 4.03 26.08
N GLY A 131 23.38 3.64 25.44
CA GLY A 131 24.63 3.30 26.13
C GLY A 131 24.80 1.82 26.42
N ILE A 132 23.88 0.96 25.98
CA ILE A 132 24.16 -0.50 25.94
C ILE A 132 24.96 -0.88 24.70
N SER A 133 25.06 0.01 23.70
CA SER A 133 25.81 -0.23 22.47
C SER A 133 27.29 -0.46 22.77
N THR A 134 27.69 -1.72 22.77
CA THR A 134 29.08 -2.15 22.64
C THR A 134 29.29 -2.58 21.19
N PRO A 135 30.54 -2.86 20.72
CA PRO A 135 30.75 -3.29 19.34
C PRO A 135 29.87 -4.46 18.88
N SER A 136 29.36 -5.28 19.81
CA SER A 136 28.61 -6.51 19.53
C SER A 136 27.15 -6.52 20.00
N GLN A 137 26.67 -5.53 20.77
CA GLN A 137 25.27 -5.46 21.21
C GLN A 137 24.62 -4.20 20.68
N PRO A 138 23.67 -4.27 19.73
CA PRO A 138 22.86 -3.12 19.33
C PRO A 138 22.02 -2.58 20.48
N GLU A 139 21.60 -1.31 20.36
CA GLU A 139 20.58 -0.74 21.25
C GLU A 139 19.27 -1.53 21.14
N VAL A 140 18.36 -1.37 22.10
CA VAL A 140 17.09 -2.09 22.15
C VAL A 140 15.95 -1.08 22.10
N VAL A 141 15.02 -1.31 21.18
CA VAL A 141 13.74 -0.62 21.07
C VAL A 141 12.64 -1.60 21.41
N PHE A 142 11.72 -1.22 22.28
CA PHE A 142 10.55 -2.02 22.64
C PHE A 142 9.31 -1.14 22.58
N THR A 143 8.37 -1.46 21.70
CA THR A 143 7.12 -0.70 21.55
C THR A 143 5.94 -1.47 22.12
N LEU A 144 5.13 -0.81 22.95
CA LEU A 144 3.91 -1.35 23.54
C LEU A 144 2.71 -0.52 23.14
N LEU A 145 1.65 -1.18 22.67
CA LEU A 145 0.35 -0.55 22.50
C LEU A 145 -0.22 -0.16 23.87
N ARG A 146 -0.55 1.12 24.03
CA ARG A 146 -1.26 1.67 25.19
C ARG A 146 -2.75 1.61 24.94
N ARG A 147 -3.52 1.08 25.88
CA ARG A 147 -4.99 1.13 25.81
C ARG A 147 -5.47 2.55 26.09
N GLN A 148 -6.60 2.96 25.49
CA GLN A 148 -7.15 4.30 25.71
C GLN A 148 -7.48 4.57 27.20
N SER A 149 -7.81 3.54 27.96
CA SER A 149 -8.09 3.62 29.39
C SER A 149 -6.84 3.71 30.28
N GLU A 150 -5.66 3.42 29.74
CA GLU A 150 -4.42 3.40 30.52
C GLU A 150 -3.85 4.82 30.66
N ASN A 151 -3.53 5.18 31.91
CA ASN A 151 -2.86 6.43 32.20
C ASN A 151 -1.47 6.43 31.57
N VAL A 152 -1.16 7.46 30.77
CA VAL A 152 0.12 7.61 30.08
C VAL A 152 1.33 7.56 31.02
N GLU A 153 1.14 7.94 32.27
CA GLU A 153 2.19 7.97 33.31
C GLU A 153 2.41 6.65 34.03
N VAL A 154 1.57 5.63 33.76
CA VAL A 154 1.66 4.31 34.38
C VAL A 154 2.04 3.30 33.29
N PHE A 155 3.31 3.36 32.88
CA PHE A 155 3.85 2.48 31.86
C PHE A 155 4.35 1.13 32.46
N PRO A 156 4.26 0.00 31.73
CA PRO A 156 4.72 -1.30 32.23
C PRO A 156 6.24 -1.36 32.53
N GLU A 157 6.63 -2.14 33.54
CA GLU A 157 8.05 -2.26 33.96
C GLU A 157 8.81 -3.37 33.22
N PHE A 158 8.16 -4.39 32.65
CA PHE A 158 8.90 -5.50 32.02
C PHE A 158 9.88 -5.09 30.90
N PRO A 159 9.63 -4.06 30.06
CA PRO A 159 10.63 -3.66 29.06
C PRO A 159 11.90 -3.12 29.72
N LEU A 160 11.77 -2.48 30.88
CA LEU A 160 12.89 -1.96 31.68
C LEU A 160 13.76 -3.12 32.20
N GLU A 161 13.13 -4.14 32.80
CA GLU A 161 13.83 -5.34 33.27
C GLU A 161 14.42 -6.17 32.10
N TRP A 162 13.75 -6.21 30.96
CA TRP A 162 14.27 -6.86 29.76
C TRP A 162 15.57 -6.22 29.25
N ILE A 163 15.56 -4.91 29.04
CA ILE A 163 16.74 -4.17 28.54
C ILE A 163 17.90 -4.28 29.54
N LYS A 164 17.62 -4.20 30.84
CA LYS A 164 18.61 -4.43 31.89
C LYS A 164 19.20 -5.85 31.82
N CYS A 165 18.36 -6.88 31.64
CA CYS A 165 18.82 -8.25 31.48
C CYS A 165 19.76 -8.40 30.27
N ILE A 166 19.42 -7.81 29.12
CA ILE A 166 20.29 -7.77 27.94
C ILE A 166 21.63 -7.11 28.25
N TYR A 167 21.62 -5.94 28.91
CA TYR A 167 22.86 -5.26 29.29
C TYR A 167 23.76 -6.16 30.16
N GLU A 168 23.20 -6.75 31.22
CA GLU A 168 23.96 -7.65 32.10
C GLU A 168 24.51 -8.86 31.37
N ARG A 169 23.77 -9.39 30.38
CA ARG A 169 24.24 -10.52 29.56
C ARG A 169 25.32 -10.13 28.56
N ALA A 170 25.20 -8.97 27.94
CA ALA A 170 26.22 -8.43 27.04
C ALA A 170 27.55 -8.19 27.78
N GLN A 171 27.51 -7.77 29.05
CA GLN A 171 28.71 -7.68 29.90
C GLN A 171 29.36 -9.06 30.14
N GLY A 172 28.56 -10.13 30.14
CA GLY A 172 29.02 -11.52 30.21
C GLY A 172 29.41 -12.15 28.87
N GLY A 173 29.43 -11.38 27.78
CA GLY A 173 29.76 -11.87 26.44
C GLY A 173 28.63 -12.60 25.71
N LEU A 174 27.40 -12.57 26.24
CA LEU A 174 26.22 -13.08 25.55
C LEU A 174 25.52 -11.92 24.84
N TYR A 175 25.63 -11.92 23.52
CA TYR A 175 25.05 -10.92 22.63
C TYR A 175 23.85 -11.52 21.90
N LEU A 176 22.88 -10.66 21.58
CA LEU A 176 21.76 -11.03 20.72
C LEU A 176 22.00 -10.52 19.31
N GLU A 177 21.63 -11.32 18.32
CA GLU A 177 21.60 -10.98 16.90
C GLU A 177 20.17 -10.76 16.39
N THR A 178 20.05 -10.20 15.18
CA THR A 178 18.75 -10.10 14.51
C THR A 178 18.26 -11.50 14.15
N GLY A 179 17.02 -11.81 14.54
CA GLY A 179 16.39 -13.11 14.39
C GLY A 179 16.46 -13.98 15.66
N ASP A 180 17.21 -13.56 16.68
CA ASP A 180 17.29 -14.32 17.93
C ASP A 180 15.96 -14.33 18.67
N LEU A 181 15.64 -15.50 19.21
CA LEU A 181 14.43 -15.79 19.95
C LEU A 181 14.78 -16.13 21.39
N VAL A 182 14.24 -15.39 22.35
CA VAL A 182 14.41 -15.65 23.77
C VAL A 182 13.11 -16.19 24.34
N GLU A 183 13.11 -17.43 24.82
CA GLU A 183 11.90 -18.06 25.38
C GLU A 183 11.58 -17.45 26.74
N LEU A 184 10.29 -17.24 26.98
CA LEU A 184 9.75 -16.67 28.20
C LEU A 184 8.85 -17.71 28.88
N GLU A 185 9.16 -18.02 30.13
CA GLU A 185 8.32 -18.85 31.01
C GLU A 185 7.89 -17.98 32.20
N VAL A 186 6.63 -17.53 32.23
CA VAL A 186 6.11 -16.73 33.36
C VAL A 186 5.26 -17.62 34.27
N GLY A 187 5.79 -17.94 35.45
CA GLY A 187 5.07 -18.61 36.53
C GLY A 187 4.41 -17.61 37.50
N GLN A 188 3.81 -18.13 38.57
CA GLN A 188 3.17 -17.30 39.61
C GLN A 188 4.20 -16.47 40.39
N ASP A 189 5.30 -17.10 40.81
CA ASP A 189 6.30 -16.47 41.69
C ASP A 189 7.63 -16.15 40.97
N GLU A 190 7.90 -16.83 39.85
CA GLU A 190 9.11 -16.66 39.08
C GLU A 190 8.83 -16.47 37.59
N ALA A 191 9.72 -15.74 36.91
CA ALA A 191 9.80 -15.73 35.46
C ALA A 191 11.17 -16.26 35.04
N ALA A 192 11.25 -16.96 33.92
CA ALA A 192 12.50 -17.40 33.35
C ALA A 192 12.66 -16.94 31.91
N LEU A 193 13.86 -16.45 31.60
CA LEU A 193 14.29 -16.05 30.27
C LEU A 193 15.32 -17.06 29.80
N LYS A 194 15.06 -17.71 28.67
CA LYS A 194 15.94 -18.76 28.14
C LYS A 194 16.60 -18.31 26.84
N PHE A 195 17.90 -18.04 26.95
CA PHE A 195 18.81 -17.69 25.87
C PHE A 195 19.53 -18.96 25.43
N ASN A 196 19.05 -19.61 24.38
CA ASN A 196 19.56 -20.91 23.95
C ASN A 196 19.50 -21.95 25.09
N GLN A 197 20.66 -22.34 25.64
CA GLN A 197 20.78 -23.29 26.75
C GLN A 197 20.85 -22.61 28.13
N ILE A 198 20.94 -21.29 28.18
CA ILE A 198 21.10 -20.52 29.42
C ILE A 198 19.72 -20.07 29.89
N LYS A 199 19.33 -20.51 31.09
CA LYS A 199 18.10 -20.10 31.76
C LYS A 199 18.43 -19.07 32.84
N ILE A 200 17.76 -17.93 32.81
CA ILE A 200 17.93 -16.83 33.76
C ILE A 200 16.62 -16.65 34.51
N MET A 201 16.69 -16.73 35.84
CA MET A 201 15.54 -16.50 36.71
C MET A 201 15.37 -15.01 36.99
N GLN A 202 14.12 -14.55 36.94
CA GLN A 202 13.67 -13.19 37.18
C GLN A 202 12.51 -13.21 38.18
N THR A 203 12.25 -12.08 38.83
CA THR A 203 11.07 -11.95 39.71
C THR A 203 9.80 -11.89 38.86
N SER A 204 8.75 -12.64 39.20
CA SER A 204 7.55 -12.67 38.35
C SER A 204 6.83 -11.32 38.27
N ARG A 205 6.93 -10.49 39.31
CA ARG A 205 6.14 -9.25 39.46
C ARG A 205 6.21 -8.33 38.25
N ALA A 206 7.41 -8.06 37.72
CA ALA A 206 7.56 -7.20 36.55
C ALA A 206 6.96 -7.84 35.27
N TRP A 207 6.98 -9.17 35.20
CA TRP A 207 6.67 -9.97 34.02
C TRP A 207 5.23 -10.50 33.96
N GLN A 208 4.39 -10.26 34.98
CA GLN A 208 3.02 -10.80 35.02
C GLN A 208 2.19 -10.45 33.79
N GLY A 209 2.37 -9.23 33.25
CA GLY A 209 1.71 -8.77 32.02
C GLY A 209 2.12 -9.51 30.75
N MET A 210 3.17 -10.35 30.82
CA MET A 210 3.74 -11.08 29.70
C MET A 210 3.40 -12.58 29.69
N SER A 211 2.58 -13.06 30.63
CA SER A 211 2.20 -14.48 30.75
C SER A 211 1.51 -15.09 29.52
N ARG A 212 0.94 -14.27 28.63
CA ARG A 212 0.36 -14.73 27.35
C ARG A 212 1.39 -14.98 26.24
N PHE A 213 2.61 -14.49 26.42
CA PHE A 213 3.68 -14.58 25.43
C PHE A 213 4.67 -15.68 25.82
N ALA A 214 5.19 -16.39 24.82
CA ALA A 214 6.12 -17.48 25.01
C ALA A 214 7.55 -17.12 24.60
N SER A 215 7.75 -16.01 23.89
CA SER A 215 9.11 -15.55 23.54
C SER A 215 9.18 -14.08 23.17
N LEU A 216 10.39 -13.54 23.21
CA LEU A 216 10.77 -12.23 22.69
C LEU A 216 11.69 -12.42 21.48
N LEU A 217 11.29 -11.88 20.33
CA LEU A 217 12.05 -11.92 19.08
C LEU A 217 12.77 -10.59 18.87
N HIS A 218 14.06 -10.65 18.54
CA HIS A 218 14.87 -9.47 18.17
C HIS A 218 14.86 -9.27 16.66
N GLY A 219 14.11 -8.28 16.17
CA GLY A 219 14.05 -7.92 14.75
C GLY A 219 14.87 -6.68 14.42
N MET A 220 15.02 -6.41 13.11
CA MET A 220 15.47 -5.09 12.66
C MET A 220 14.39 -4.04 13.00
N PRO A 221 14.77 -2.79 13.26
CA PRO A 221 13.81 -1.71 13.47
C PRO A 221 12.91 -1.56 12.25
N VAL A 222 11.61 -1.40 12.49
CA VAL A 222 10.66 -1.03 11.44
C VAL A 222 11.04 0.37 10.97
N THR A 223 11.18 0.56 9.66
CA THR A 223 11.64 1.84 9.07
C THR A 223 10.73 3.02 9.48
N SER A 224 11.35 4.19 9.55
CA SER A 224 10.98 5.50 10.15
C SER A 224 9.60 6.12 9.83
N GLY A 225 8.74 5.48 9.04
CA GLY A 225 7.41 6.03 8.73
C GLY A 225 6.41 5.92 9.89
N ALA A 226 6.44 4.81 10.63
CA ALA A 226 5.42 4.52 11.64
C ALA A 226 5.64 5.24 12.99
N PHE A 227 6.87 5.69 13.23
CA PHE A 227 7.32 6.35 14.46
C PHE A 227 7.38 7.87 14.31
N GLN A 228 6.26 8.48 13.92
CA GLN A 228 6.19 9.93 13.69
C GLN A 228 6.63 10.71 14.94
N GLY A 229 7.65 11.56 14.79
CA GLY A 229 8.23 12.34 15.88
C GLY A 229 9.30 11.62 16.73
N LEU A 230 9.58 10.34 16.47
CA LEU A 230 10.64 9.59 17.16
C LEU A 230 11.87 9.29 16.30
N ASN A 231 11.84 9.66 15.01
CA ASN A 231 12.92 9.38 14.07
C ASN A 231 14.29 9.91 14.52
N ASP A 232 14.33 11.05 15.20
CA ASP A 232 15.56 11.64 15.71
C ASP A 232 16.11 10.94 16.97
N PHE A 233 15.31 10.09 17.61
CA PHE A 233 15.66 9.39 18.85
C PHE A 233 15.95 7.90 18.65
N LEU A 234 15.59 7.33 17.49
CA LEU A 234 15.84 5.92 17.18
C LEU A 234 17.32 5.68 16.88
N PRO A 235 18.02 4.79 17.60
CA PRO A 235 19.42 4.51 17.31
C PRO A 235 19.60 3.87 15.94
N LEU A 236 20.66 4.27 15.22
CA LEU A 236 21.00 3.72 13.90
C LEU A 236 21.21 2.19 13.92
N LYS A 237 21.69 1.66 15.04
CA LYS A 237 21.88 0.22 15.28
C LYS A 237 21.08 -0.19 16.50
N ALA A 238 19.84 -0.60 16.27
CA ALA A 238 18.98 -1.13 17.31
C ALA A 238 18.32 -2.43 16.89
N HIS A 239 17.92 -3.24 17.87
CA HIS A 239 16.96 -4.33 17.71
C HIS A 239 15.59 -3.87 18.18
N HIS A 240 14.56 -4.10 17.37
CA HIS A 240 13.18 -3.93 17.82
C HIS A 240 12.68 -5.27 18.35
N VAL A 241 12.23 -5.25 19.61
CA VAL A 241 11.72 -6.44 20.28
C VAL A 241 10.24 -6.63 19.96
N VAL A 242 9.89 -7.83 19.51
CA VAL A 242 8.52 -8.27 19.22
C VAL A 242 8.17 -9.43 20.15
N ALA A 243 7.11 -9.29 20.94
CA ALA A 243 6.61 -10.36 21.80
C ALA A 243 5.74 -11.32 20.98
N LEU A 244 6.01 -12.62 21.07
CA LEU A 244 5.27 -13.66 20.35
C LEU A 244 4.43 -14.51 21.32
N THR A 245 3.21 -14.83 20.90
CA THR A 245 2.32 -15.81 21.54
C THR A 245 2.89 -17.22 21.45
N HIS A 246 2.30 -18.17 22.18
CA HIS A 246 2.75 -19.56 22.18
C HIS A 246 2.69 -20.20 20.79
N GLU A 247 1.63 -19.91 20.04
CA GLU A 247 1.40 -20.38 18.69
C GLU A 247 2.42 -19.77 17.71
N GLU A 248 2.64 -18.47 17.78
CA GLU A 248 3.64 -17.76 16.97
C GLU A 248 5.07 -18.24 17.26
N THR A 249 5.40 -18.47 18.53
CA THR A 249 6.69 -19.06 18.94
C THR A 249 6.87 -20.46 18.36
N ALA A 250 5.82 -21.29 18.34
CA ALA A 250 5.88 -22.61 17.73
C ALA A 250 6.13 -22.51 16.21
N VAL A 251 5.44 -21.59 15.52
CA VAL A 251 5.66 -21.31 14.09
C VAL A 251 7.09 -20.80 13.84
N ALA A 252 7.60 -19.88 14.66
CA ALA A 252 8.96 -19.36 14.54
C ALA A 252 10.02 -20.46 14.67
N LYS A 253 9.84 -21.39 15.61
CA LYS A 253 10.76 -22.53 15.81
C LYS A 253 10.68 -23.55 14.66
N GLN A 254 9.47 -23.80 14.14
CA GLN A 254 9.27 -24.83 13.12
C GLN A 254 9.62 -24.33 11.72
N PHE A 255 9.31 -23.08 11.40
CA PHE A 255 9.36 -22.53 10.04
C PHE A 255 10.29 -21.30 9.90
N GLY A 256 10.91 -20.86 11.00
CA GLY A 256 11.79 -19.69 11.03
C GLY A 256 11.07 -18.39 11.40
N VAL A 257 11.81 -17.49 12.05
CA VAL A 257 11.31 -16.20 12.58
C VAL A 257 10.82 -15.25 11.47
N THR A 258 11.40 -15.30 10.28
CA THR A 258 10.98 -14.47 9.13
C THR A 258 9.53 -14.77 8.72
N ARG A 259 9.07 -16.02 8.84
CA ARG A 259 7.70 -16.40 8.53
C ARG A 259 6.70 -15.71 9.45
N VAL A 260 7.00 -15.68 10.75
CA VAL A 260 6.16 -15.04 11.77
C VAL A 260 6.18 -13.52 11.61
N LEU A 261 7.35 -12.91 11.39
CA LEU A 261 7.45 -11.48 11.13
C LEU A 261 6.69 -11.06 9.87
N GLY A 262 6.72 -11.89 8.82
CA GLY A 262 5.88 -11.70 7.64
C GLY A 262 4.39 -11.67 8.01
N HIS A 263 3.91 -12.64 8.79
CA HIS A 263 2.52 -12.66 9.25
C HIS A 263 2.15 -11.48 10.16
N LEU A 264 3.05 -11.03 11.04
CA LEU A 264 2.80 -9.89 11.93
C LEU A 264 2.86 -8.54 11.21
N GLY A 265 3.62 -8.44 10.13
CA GLY A 265 3.78 -7.22 9.33
C GLY A 265 2.79 -7.08 8.18
N LEU A 266 2.10 -8.15 7.80
CA LEU A 266 1.04 -8.13 6.81
C LEU A 266 -0.28 -7.80 7.54
N SER A 267 -0.81 -6.60 7.31
CA SER A 267 -2.25 -6.43 7.43
C SER A 267 -2.88 -7.36 6.39
N ASP A 268 -3.65 -8.35 6.83
CA ASP A 268 -4.42 -9.25 5.96
C ASP A 268 -5.63 -8.52 5.35
N ASP A 269 -5.39 -7.33 4.82
CA ASP A 269 -6.39 -6.53 4.13
C ASP A 269 -6.62 -7.15 2.76
N ILE A 270 -7.89 -7.40 2.46
CA ILE A 270 -8.34 -7.82 1.13
C ILE A 270 -8.82 -6.57 0.42
N VAL A 271 -8.02 -6.08 -0.51
CA VAL A 271 -8.27 -4.82 -1.22
C VAL A 271 -8.83 -5.11 -2.62
N LEU A 272 -10.01 -4.60 -2.91
CA LEU A 272 -10.57 -4.52 -4.26
C LEU A 272 -10.38 -3.09 -4.78
N THR A 273 -9.44 -2.94 -5.70
CA THR A 273 -9.14 -1.66 -6.34
C THR A 273 -9.87 -1.55 -7.68
N ILE A 274 -10.75 -0.55 -7.81
CA ILE A 274 -11.41 -0.22 -9.06
C ILE A 274 -10.53 0.79 -9.81
N PRO A 275 -10.12 0.53 -11.07
CA PRO A 275 -9.24 1.42 -11.81
C PRO A 275 -9.91 2.77 -12.09
N ALA A 276 -9.10 3.79 -12.38
CA ALA A 276 -9.58 5.15 -12.68
C ALA A 276 -10.31 5.31 -14.04
N ASP A 277 -10.31 4.25 -14.84
CA ASP A 277 -10.97 4.17 -16.15
C ASP A 277 -12.51 4.28 -15.99
N GLU A 278 -13.08 5.42 -16.42
CA GLU A 278 -14.50 5.74 -16.23
C GLU A 278 -15.45 4.72 -16.89
N ASP A 279 -15.09 4.18 -18.06
CA ASP A 279 -15.90 3.19 -18.75
C ASP A 279 -15.93 1.87 -17.96
N LYS A 280 -14.77 1.45 -17.41
CA LYS A 280 -14.71 0.27 -16.53
C LYS A 280 -15.43 0.50 -15.20
N GLN A 281 -15.29 1.68 -14.61
CA GLN A 281 -16.03 2.05 -13.39
C GLN A 281 -17.54 2.00 -13.62
N LYS A 282 -18.02 2.56 -14.73
CA LYS A 282 -19.43 2.52 -15.11
C LYS A 282 -19.91 1.10 -15.34
N ALA A 283 -19.16 0.30 -16.11
CA ALA A 283 -19.50 -1.11 -16.36
C ALA A 283 -19.55 -1.91 -15.05
N PHE A 284 -18.62 -1.67 -14.13
CA PHE A 284 -18.60 -2.31 -12.82
C PHE A 284 -19.83 -1.94 -11.98
N LYS A 285 -20.20 -0.64 -11.92
CA LYS A 285 -21.42 -0.19 -11.24
C LYS A 285 -22.67 -0.83 -11.82
N GLU A 286 -22.81 -0.79 -13.14
CA GLU A 286 -23.96 -1.39 -13.84
C GLU A 286 -24.05 -2.89 -13.56
N TYR A 287 -22.92 -3.61 -13.59
CA TYR A 287 -22.86 -5.03 -13.25
C TYR A 287 -23.33 -5.27 -11.82
N ILE A 288 -22.73 -4.61 -10.82
CA ILE A 288 -23.10 -4.81 -9.41
C ILE A 288 -24.58 -4.46 -9.14
N ASN A 289 -25.09 -3.38 -9.74
CA ASN A 289 -26.50 -2.97 -9.59
C ASN A 289 -27.49 -3.93 -10.28
N SER A 290 -27.05 -4.68 -11.29
CA SER A 290 -27.91 -5.64 -11.98
C SER A 290 -28.14 -6.92 -11.17
N LEU A 291 -27.31 -7.16 -10.15
CA LEU A 291 -27.37 -8.36 -9.33
C LEU A 291 -28.49 -8.26 -8.29
N PRO A 292 -29.26 -9.34 -8.06
CA PRO A 292 -30.14 -9.42 -6.90
C PRO A 292 -29.34 -9.27 -5.59
N MET A 293 -29.92 -8.63 -4.58
CA MET A 293 -29.28 -8.48 -3.25
C MET A 293 -28.90 -9.82 -2.58
N SER A 294 -29.50 -10.93 -3.00
CA SER A 294 -29.20 -12.27 -2.52
C SER A 294 -28.21 -13.05 -3.38
N ALA A 295 -27.74 -12.48 -4.50
CA ALA A 295 -26.88 -13.19 -5.43
C ALA A 295 -25.43 -13.20 -4.92
N ALA A 296 -24.82 -14.38 -4.94
CA ALA A 296 -23.36 -14.49 -4.86
C ALA A 296 -22.74 -14.02 -6.18
N VAL A 297 -21.61 -13.35 -6.10
CA VAL A 297 -20.90 -12.81 -7.27
C VAL A 297 -19.42 -13.09 -7.18
N GLY A 298 -18.86 -13.66 -8.26
CA GLY A 298 -17.42 -13.73 -8.48
C GLY A 298 -16.96 -12.57 -9.35
N ILE A 299 -15.81 -12.00 -9.02
CA ILE A 299 -15.11 -10.96 -9.75
C ILE A 299 -13.70 -11.48 -10.02
N ASP A 300 -13.42 -11.74 -11.29
CA ASP A 300 -12.06 -12.08 -11.70
C ASP A 300 -11.18 -10.83 -11.57
N SER A 301 -9.98 -11.00 -11.00
CA SER A 301 -9.00 -9.94 -10.91
C SER A 301 -7.92 -10.10 -11.98
N PHE A 302 -7.36 -8.97 -12.36
CA PHE A 302 -6.15 -8.89 -13.16
C PHE A 302 -4.98 -8.48 -12.27
N MET A 303 -3.75 -8.66 -12.75
CA MET A 303 -2.57 -8.28 -12.00
C MET A 303 -2.54 -6.76 -11.79
N ALA A 304 -2.64 -6.33 -10.53
CA ALA A 304 -2.46 -4.93 -10.17
C ALA A 304 -1.02 -4.47 -10.48
N GLU A 305 -0.85 -3.23 -10.91
CA GLU A 305 0.47 -2.67 -11.25
C GLU A 305 1.39 -2.63 -10.02
N GLU A 306 0.82 -2.35 -8.86
CA GLU A 306 1.47 -2.33 -7.56
C GLU A 306 1.74 -3.73 -6.96
N ALA A 307 1.27 -4.80 -7.59
CA ALA A 307 1.48 -6.15 -7.09
C ALA A 307 2.93 -6.59 -7.28
N ASP A 308 3.57 -7.02 -6.19
CA ASP A 308 4.92 -7.59 -6.21
C ASP A 308 4.92 -9.12 -6.29
N SER A 309 3.75 -9.72 -6.07
CA SER A 309 3.52 -11.14 -5.94
C SER A 309 2.09 -11.52 -6.33
N GLY A 310 1.82 -12.82 -6.45
CA GLY A 310 0.48 -13.32 -6.74
C GLY A 310 0.29 -14.76 -6.27
N LEU A 311 -0.97 -15.19 -6.27
CA LEU A 311 -1.34 -16.58 -6.04
C LEU A 311 -1.56 -17.32 -7.35
N THR A 312 -1.23 -18.59 -7.36
CA THR A 312 -1.60 -19.53 -8.42
C THR A 312 -2.10 -20.81 -7.77
N TRP A 313 -3.16 -21.37 -8.34
CA TRP A 313 -3.67 -22.67 -7.93
C TRP A 313 -3.71 -23.64 -9.11
N LYS A 314 -3.45 -24.93 -8.83
CA LYS A 314 -3.53 -26.00 -9.82
C LYS A 314 -4.46 -27.10 -9.33
N ARG A 315 -5.17 -27.71 -10.27
CA ARG A 315 -6.06 -28.85 -9.99
C ARG A 315 -5.33 -29.94 -9.21
N GLY A 316 -5.92 -30.31 -8.07
CA GLY A 316 -5.38 -31.32 -7.16
C GLY A 316 -4.49 -30.77 -6.06
N GLN A 317 -4.20 -29.47 -6.04
CA GLN A 317 -3.57 -28.80 -4.90
C GLN A 317 -4.61 -28.48 -3.84
N ARG A 318 -4.22 -28.66 -2.57
CA ARG A 318 -5.05 -28.28 -1.42
C ARG A 318 -4.94 -26.80 -1.11
N ASP A 319 -3.73 -26.26 -1.19
CA ASP A 319 -3.39 -24.88 -0.84
C ASP A 319 -2.81 -24.17 -2.06
N PRO A 320 -3.04 -22.84 -2.24
CA PRO A 320 -2.45 -22.08 -3.33
C PRO A 320 -0.93 -21.96 -3.17
N MET A 321 -0.26 -21.70 -4.29
CA MET A 321 1.15 -21.36 -4.34
C MET A 321 1.32 -19.86 -4.57
N GLY A 322 2.20 -19.22 -3.80
CA GLY A 322 2.64 -17.87 -4.07
C GLY A 322 3.75 -17.82 -5.13
N TYR A 323 3.75 -16.81 -5.98
CA TYR A 323 4.89 -16.41 -6.80
C TYR A 323 5.20 -14.93 -6.54
N ALA A 324 6.46 -14.53 -6.69
CA ALA A 324 6.89 -13.15 -6.49
C ALA A 324 7.96 -12.78 -7.53
N SER A 325 7.96 -11.50 -7.93
CA SER A 325 8.96 -10.98 -8.88
C SER A 325 10.37 -10.94 -8.29
N ASN A 326 10.48 -10.83 -6.95
CA ASN A 326 11.73 -10.74 -6.20
C ASN A 326 11.69 -11.58 -4.92
N SER A 327 12.85 -11.96 -4.39
CA SER A 327 12.97 -12.72 -3.12
C SER A 327 12.70 -11.87 -1.85
N GLY A 328 12.32 -10.60 -2.00
CA GLY A 328 12.25 -9.59 -0.94
C GLY A 328 10.96 -9.54 -0.13
N GLY A 329 9.99 -10.43 -0.39
CA GLY A 329 8.71 -10.51 0.31
C GLY A 329 7.51 -10.49 -0.63
N MET A 330 6.33 -10.80 -0.09
CA MET A 330 5.03 -10.74 -0.76
C MET A 330 4.20 -9.65 -0.06
N LYS A 331 4.49 -8.39 -0.34
CA LYS A 331 3.82 -7.28 0.35
C LYS A 331 2.46 -6.99 -0.25
N ASN A 332 2.37 -7.04 -1.59
CA ASN A 332 1.16 -6.77 -2.35
C ASN A 332 0.82 -8.02 -3.16
N LEU A 333 0.10 -8.93 -2.52
CA LEU A 333 -0.30 -10.21 -3.09
C LEU A 333 -1.51 -10.05 -4.01
N ASN A 334 -1.30 -10.24 -5.31
CA ASN A 334 -2.40 -10.29 -6.27
C ASN A 334 -3.22 -11.57 -6.12
N LEU A 335 -4.55 -11.43 -6.02
CA LEU A 335 -5.49 -12.54 -6.03
C LEU A 335 -5.91 -12.88 -7.47
N GLY A 336 -6.29 -14.13 -7.73
CA GLY A 336 -6.89 -14.55 -9.01
C GLY A 336 -8.34 -14.12 -9.15
N PHE A 337 -9.09 -14.12 -8.05
CA PHE A 337 -10.47 -13.63 -8.00
C PHE A 337 -10.86 -13.18 -6.58
N LEU A 338 -11.96 -12.44 -6.51
CA LEU A 338 -12.68 -12.13 -5.29
C LEU A 338 -14.15 -12.53 -5.46
N MET A 339 -14.73 -13.19 -4.47
CA MET A 339 -16.14 -13.57 -4.46
C MET A 339 -16.87 -12.92 -3.29
N PHE A 340 -18.08 -12.42 -3.50
CA PHE A 340 -18.99 -12.03 -2.43
C PHE A 340 -20.14 -13.03 -2.32
N ALA A 341 -20.46 -13.45 -1.10
CA ALA A 341 -21.59 -14.32 -0.79
C ALA A 341 -22.44 -13.65 0.31
N PRO A 342 -23.58 -13.02 -0.03
CA PRO A 342 -24.50 -12.44 0.95
C PRO A 342 -25.26 -13.53 1.72
N GLN A 343 -26.24 -13.14 2.55
CA GLN A 343 -27.09 -14.04 3.35
C GLN A 343 -26.34 -14.90 4.37
N GLN A 344 -25.21 -14.41 4.87
CA GLN A 344 -24.45 -15.08 5.92
C GLN A 344 -24.82 -14.53 7.30
N ASP A 345 -24.62 -15.33 8.34
CA ASP A 345 -24.91 -14.92 9.72
C ASP A 345 -23.86 -13.94 10.29
N SER A 346 -22.65 -13.92 9.71
CA SER A 346 -21.53 -13.08 10.13
C SER A 346 -20.64 -12.68 8.97
N ASP A 347 -19.94 -11.55 9.13
CA ASP A 347 -18.99 -11.03 8.14
C ASP A 347 -17.61 -11.67 8.36
N HIS A 348 -17.15 -12.48 7.41
CA HIS A 348 -15.87 -13.17 7.46
C HIS A 348 -15.35 -13.43 6.05
N CYS A 349 -14.15 -13.99 5.93
CA CYS A 349 -13.63 -14.42 4.65
C CYS A 349 -12.96 -15.78 4.73
N ILE A 350 -12.92 -16.45 3.59
CA ILE A 350 -12.20 -17.71 3.40
C ILE A 350 -11.30 -17.59 2.18
N MET A 351 -10.10 -18.15 2.28
CA MET A 351 -9.25 -18.35 1.11
C MET A 351 -9.76 -19.57 0.34
N CYS A 352 -9.94 -19.45 -0.96
CA CYS A 352 -10.38 -20.53 -1.82
C CYS A 352 -9.55 -20.52 -3.10
N GLU A 353 -8.83 -21.60 -3.37
CA GLU A 353 -7.88 -21.68 -4.49
C GLU A 353 -6.90 -20.49 -4.44
N ASP A 354 -6.77 -19.70 -5.51
CA ASP A 354 -5.93 -18.50 -5.59
C ASP A 354 -6.71 -17.18 -5.37
N GLY A 355 -7.89 -17.25 -4.78
CA GLY A 355 -8.74 -16.10 -4.47
C GLY A 355 -9.28 -16.11 -3.03
N TYR A 356 -10.17 -15.15 -2.77
CA TYR A 356 -10.88 -15.02 -1.50
C TYR A 356 -12.40 -14.99 -1.72
N GLY A 357 -13.13 -15.67 -0.83
CA GLY A 357 -14.56 -15.49 -0.65
C GLY A 357 -14.83 -14.58 0.56
N ILE A 358 -15.61 -13.53 0.36
CA ILE A 358 -16.11 -12.59 1.36
C ILE A 358 -17.56 -12.98 1.68
N LEU A 359 -17.75 -13.62 2.82
CA LEU A 359 -19.01 -14.17 3.31
C LEU A 359 -19.62 -13.14 4.27
N ILE A 360 -20.73 -12.53 3.89
CA ILE A 360 -21.23 -11.31 4.56
C ILE A 360 -22.74 -11.32 4.75
N ARG A 361 -23.18 -10.55 5.74
CA ARG A 361 -24.59 -10.28 6.01
C ARG A 361 -25.18 -9.40 4.90
N ASP A 362 -26.50 -9.46 4.73
CA ASP A 362 -27.22 -8.65 3.74
C ASP A 362 -27.05 -7.13 3.96
N CYS A 363 -26.96 -6.69 5.22
CA CYS A 363 -26.71 -5.28 5.53
C CYS A 363 -25.30 -4.81 5.13
N THR A 364 -24.31 -5.70 5.24
CA THR A 364 -22.93 -5.44 4.83
C THR A 364 -22.82 -5.44 3.32
N TRP A 365 -23.47 -6.39 2.64
CA TRP A 365 -23.54 -6.39 1.17
C TRP A 365 -24.23 -5.14 0.63
N LYS A 366 -25.33 -4.71 1.25
CA LYS A 366 -25.98 -3.44 0.91
C LYS A 366 -25.04 -2.24 1.04
N THR A 367 -24.26 -2.18 2.12
CA THR A 367 -23.25 -1.11 2.30
C THR A 367 -22.23 -1.11 1.15
N ILE A 368 -21.76 -2.29 0.73
CA ILE A 368 -20.84 -2.42 -0.41
C ILE A 368 -21.49 -1.96 -1.71
N CYS A 369 -22.71 -2.41 -2.01
CA CYS A 369 -23.44 -1.97 -3.22
C CYS A 369 -23.67 -0.45 -3.23
N ASP A 370 -24.08 0.12 -2.09
CA ASP A 370 -24.30 1.56 -1.96
C ASP A 370 -22.97 2.32 -2.16
N ALA A 371 -21.86 1.83 -1.60
CA ALA A 371 -20.53 2.40 -1.83
C ALA A 371 -20.09 2.31 -3.29
N VAL A 372 -20.36 1.17 -3.95
CA VAL A 372 -20.07 1.00 -5.38
C VAL A 372 -20.84 2.00 -6.22
N GLN A 373 -22.13 2.16 -5.94
CA GLN A 373 -22.98 3.08 -6.69
C GLN A 373 -22.50 4.53 -6.57
N ASN A 374 -22.02 4.90 -5.38
CA ASN A 374 -21.55 6.26 -5.08
C ASN A 374 -20.05 6.49 -5.36
N SER A 375 -19.32 5.51 -5.91
CA SER A 375 -17.85 5.59 -6.05
C SER A 375 -17.14 5.96 -4.73
N GLN A 376 -17.57 5.33 -3.64
CA GLN A 376 -17.06 5.62 -2.32
C GLN A 376 -16.12 4.52 -1.84
N ASP A 377 -14.97 4.95 -1.30
CA ASP A 377 -14.06 4.07 -0.57
C ASP A 377 -14.69 3.63 0.75
N ILE A 378 -14.59 2.34 1.06
CA ILE A 378 -15.10 1.78 2.32
C ILE A 378 -14.14 0.74 2.89
N ILE A 379 -14.20 0.60 4.21
CA ILE A 379 -13.49 -0.45 4.97
C ILE A 379 -14.55 -1.24 5.74
N ILE A 380 -14.60 -2.54 5.51
CA ILE A 380 -15.49 -3.48 6.20
C ILE A 380 -14.64 -4.38 7.11
N PRO A 381 -14.82 -4.31 8.43
CA PRO A 381 -14.16 -5.26 9.34
C PRO A 381 -14.75 -6.66 9.14
N LEU A 382 -13.87 -7.66 9.09
CA LEU A 382 -14.22 -9.08 8.97
C LEU A 382 -13.77 -9.81 10.24
N ALA A 383 -14.28 -11.03 10.46
CA ALA A 383 -13.80 -11.89 11.54
C ALA A 383 -12.29 -12.20 11.41
N GLY A 384 -11.62 -12.37 12.56
CA GLY A 384 -10.20 -12.74 12.61
C GLY A 384 -9.23 -11.61 12.27
N ASP A 385 -9.56 -10.37 12.67
CA ASP A 385 -8.76 -9.15 12.46
C ASP A 385 -8.48 -8.78 10.99
N LYS A 386 -9.20 -9.40 10.05
CA LYS A 386 -9.12 -9.10 8.62
C LYS A 386 -10.04 -7.92 8.26
N ARG A 387 -9.73 -7.27 7.15
CA ARG A 387 -10.56 -6.19 6.61
C ARG A 387 -10.75 -6.37 5.12
N PHE A 388 -11.93 -6.06 4.63
CA PHE A 388 -12.17 -5.84 3.21
C PHE A 388 -12.14 -4.33 2.93
N ILE A 389 -11.42 -3.92 1.88
CA ILE A 389 -11.31 -2.53 1.47
C ILE A 389 -11.75 -2.43 0.02
N LEU A 390 -12.76 -1.59 -0.26
CA LEU A 390 -13.09 -1.16 -1.61
C LEU A 390 -12.42 0.19 -1.83
N GLN A 391 -11.58 0.28 -2.86
CA GLN A 391 -10.85 1.50 -3.19
C GLN A 391 -11.11 1.89 -4.64
N TRP A 392 -11.41 3.17 -4.87
CA TRP A 392 -11.54 3.75 -6.20
C TRP A 392 -10.26 4.49 -6.54
N LYS A 393 -9.54 4.02 -7.56
CA LYS A 393 -8.47 4.84 -8.16
C LYS A 393 -9.14 6.01 -8.86
N HIS A 394 -8.56 7.18 -8.66
CA HIS A 394 -8.90 8.39 -9.38
C HIS A 394 -7.76 8.68 -10.36
N SER A 395 -8.08 9.21 -11.54
CA SER A 395 -7.06 9.61 -12.49
C SER A 395 -6.31 10.79 -11.90
N VAL A 396 -5.01 10.62 -11.66
CA VAL A 396 -4.17 11.68 -11.13
C VAL A 396 -3.42 12.31 -12.29
N PHE A 397 -3.60 13.62 -12.47
CA PHE A 397 -2.85 14.40 -13.42
C PHE A 397 -1.64 15.06 -12.74
N HIS A 398 -0.44 14.70 -13.18
CA HIS A 398 0.83 15.28 -12.75
C HIS A 398 1.17 16.46 -13.64
N ASN A 399 0.94 17.67 -13.16
CA ASN A 399 1.15 18.88 -13.94
C ASN A 399 2.67 19.15 -14.12
N PRO A 400 3.19 19.18 -15.36
CA PRO A 400 4.61 19.36 -15.61
C PRO A 400 5.13 20.77 -15.31
N ILE A 401 4.24 21.74 -15.19
CA ILE A 401 4.61 23.16 -15.07
C ILE A 401 4.81 23.55 -13.61
N ASP A 402 3.97 23.05 -12.70
CA ASP A 402 4.06 23.35 -11.26
C ASP A 402 4.51 22.15 -10.41
N GLY A 403 4.57 20.94 -10.98
CA GLY A 403 4.91 19.71 -10.26
C GLY A 403 3.80 19.21 -9.33
N GLY A 404 2.61 19.79 -9.40
CA GLY A 404 1.46 19.44 -8.58
C GLY A 404 0.66 18.25 -9.12
N GLU A 405 -0.01 17.55 -8.21
CA GLU A 405 -0.92 16.44 -8.53
C GLU A 405 -2.37 16.92 -8.47
N TYR A 406 -3.15 16.61 -9.52
CA TYR A 406 -4.55 17.01 -9.66
C TYR A 406 -5.42 15.77 -9.78
N THR A 407 -6.24 15.52 -8.76
CA THR A 407 -7.18 14.40 -8.73
C THR A 407 -8.57 14.87 -9.12
N ALA A 408 -9.13 14.35 -10.21
CA ALA A 408 -10.46 14.70 -10.70
C ALA A 408 -11.07 13.58 -11.57
N SER A 409 -12.35 13.70 -11.90
CA SER A 409 -12.98 12.91 -12.98
C SER A 409 -12.60 13.54 -14.32
N TRP A 410 -11.56 12.99 -14.95
CA TRP A 410 -11.00 13.52 -16.19
C TRP A 410 -11.74 12.97 -17.41
N GLN A 411 -12.43 13.85 -18.13
CA GLN A 411 -13.06 13.49 -19.40
C GLN A 411 -12.02 13.51 -20.53
N THR A 412 -11.80 12.36 -21.16
CA THR A 412 -10.90 12.24 -22.31
C THR A 412 -11.70 12.24 -23.61
N TYR A 413 -11.54 13.31 -24.39
CA TYR A 413 -12.14 13.42 -25.70
C TYR A 413 -11.17 12.90 -26.78
N ARG A 414 -11.62 11.93 -27.57
CA ARG A 414 -10.90 11.50 -28.77
C ARG A 414 -11.44 12.23 -30.00
N PRO A 415 -10.58 12.77 -30.88
CA PRO A 415 -11.05 13.43 -32.09
C PRO A 415 -11.90 12.46 -32.93
N SER A 416 -13.08 12.91 -33.36
CA SER A 416 -13.95 12.14 -34.24
C SER A 416 -13.52 12.37 -35.70
N GLY A 417 -12.87 11.39 -36.30
CA GLY A 417 -12.40 11.48 -37.68
C GLY A 417 -11.34 10.42 -38.01
N GLN A 418 -10.96 10.34 -39.29
CA GLN A 418 -9.75 9.60 -39.62
C GLN A 418 -8.54 10.30 -39.01
N PRO A 419 -7.56 9.55 -38.46
CA PRO A 419 -6.33 10.13 -37.97
C PRO A 419 -5.74 11.03 -39.06
N LYS A 420 -5.46 12.29 -38.71
CA LYS A 420 -4.74 13.17 -39.63
C LYS A 420 -3.39 12.47 -39.92
N PRO A 421 -2.91 12.45 -41.17
CA PRO A 421 -1.57 11.97 -41.44
C PRO A 421 -0.58 12.73 -40.55
N PRO A 422 0.54 12.10 -40.13
CA PRO A 422 1.56 12.75 -39.32
C PRO A 422 1.89 14.11 -39.92
N SER A 423 1.95 15.14 -39.07
CA SER A 423 2.32 16.45 -39.55
C SER A 423 3.67 16.35 -40.29
N THR A 424 3.77 16.96 -41.46
CA THR A 424 5.08 17.11 -42.14
C THR A 424 5.95 18.16 -41.46
N THR A 425 5.40 18.84 -40.46
CA THR A 425 6.08 19.84 -39.65
C THR A 425 6.79 19.16 -38.48
N HIS A 426 7.76 19.86 -37.91
CA HIS A 426 8.51 19.39 -36.76
C HIS A 426 7.81 19.68 -35.41
N VAL A 427 6.56 20.15 -35.46
CA VAL A 427 5.70 20.48 -34.31
C VAL A 427 4.31 19.88 -34.52
N ASP A 428 3.95 18.90 -33.70
CA ASP A 428 2.63 18.25 -33.75
C ASP A 428 1.89 18.43 -32.42
N MET A 429 0.67 18.96 -32.45
CA MET A 429 -0.12 19.10 -31.24
C MET A 429 -0.79 17.76 -30.91
N SER A 430 -0.43 17.16 -29.78
CA SER A 430 -0.86 15.81 -29.40
C SER A 430 -2.08 15.81 -28.48
N GLN A 431 -2.21 16.82 -27.61
CA GLN A 431 -3.26 16.85 -26.59
C GLN A 431 -3.61 18.27 -26.13
N VAL A 432 -4.88 18.43 -25.70
CA VAL A 432 -5.34 19.58 -24.92
C VAL A 432 -5.89 19.05 -23.59
N VAL A 433 -5.45 19.64 -22.47
CA VAL A 433 -5.89 19.27 -21.11
C VAL A 433 -6.51 20.49 -20.45
N PHE A 434 -7.79 20.42 -20.09
CA PHE A 434 -8.45 21.49 -19.32
C PHE A 434 -8.26 21.27 -17.83
N LEU A 435 -7.47 22.12 -17.18
CA LEU A 435 -7.30 22.15 -15.72
C LEU A 435 -8.48 22.82 -15.02
N VAL A 436 -9.11 23.79 -15.71
CA VAL A 436 -10.37 24.41 -15.33
C VAL A 436 -11.23 24.47 -16.60
N GLU A 437 -12.21 23.57 -16.69
CA GLU A 437 -13.12 23.51 -17.82
C GLU A 437 -14.15 24.65 -17.75
N PRO A 438 -14.25 25.49 -18.79
CA PRO A 438 -15.29 26.53 -18.83
C PRO A 438 -16.68 25.90 -18.99
N PRO A 439 -17.75 26.49 -18.40
CA PRO A 439 -19.11 26.05 -18.66
C PRO A 439 -19.44 26.07 -20.17
N PRO A 440 -20.32 25.18 -20.67
CA PRO A 440 -20.73 25.19 -22.07
C PRO A 440 -21.20 26.58 -22.53
N GLY A 441 -20.63 27.07 -23.63
CA GLY A 441 -20.94 28.39 -24.19
C GLY A 441 -20.22 29.57 -23.54
N ALA A 442 -19.44 29.37 -22.47
CA ALA A 442 -18.66 30.45 -21.86
C ALA A 442 -17.49 30.93 -22.73
N ILE A 443 -17.01 30.09 -23.66
CA ILE A 443 -16.01 30.43 -24.68
C ILE A 443 -16.53 29.99 -26.04
N ASN A 444 -16.40 30.84 -27.05
CA ASN A 444 -16.70 30.47 -28.43
C ASN A 444 -15.69 29.42 -28.93
N THR A 445 -16.16 28.21 -29.28
CA THR A 445 -15.30 27.11 -29.70
C THR A 445 -14.46 27.44 -30.93
N ASN A 446 -15.00 28.18 -31.90
CA ASN A 446 -14.25 28.53 -33.11
C ASN A 446 -13.12 29.52 -32.79
N GLU A 447 -13.40 30.50 -31.93
CA GLU A 447 -12.37 31.46 -31.49
C GLU A 447 -11.27 30.76 -30.69
N LEU A 448 -11.63 29.81 -29.81
CA LEU A 448 -10.65 29.02 -29.07
C LEU A 448 -9.79 28.15 -30.00
N VAL A 449 -10.40 27.50 -30.99
CA VAL A 449 -9.67 26.71 -32.00
C VAL A 449 -8.73 27.58 -32.81
N SER A 450 -9.19 28.75 -33.30
CA SER A 450 -8.33 29.69 -34.02
C SER A 450 -7.18 30.20 -33.15
N TYR A 451 -7.44 30.48 -31.87
CA TYR A 451 -6.41 30.89 -30.92
C TYR A 451 -5.36 29.80 -30.70
N ILE A 452 -5.78 28.54 -30.50
CA ILE A 452 -4.87 27.40 -30.37
C ILE A 452 -4.03 27.20 -31.65
N GLN A 453 -4.62 27.37 -32.84
CA GLN A 453 -3.91 27.27 -34.11
C GLN A 453 -2.84 28.34 -34.28
N GLU A 454 -3.13 29.60 -33.91
CA GLU A 454 -2.13 30.67 -33.93
C GLU A 454 -1.00 30.43 -32.91
N ILE A 455 -1.30 29.80 -31.77
CA ILE A 455 -0.28 29.37 -30.81
C ILE A 455 0.60 28.26 -31.39
N GLN A 456 0.00 27.23 -32.00
CA GLN A 456 0.75 26.17 -32.67
C GLN A 456 1.68 26.75 -33.73
N LYS A 457 1.18 27.68 -34.54
CA LYS A 457 1.97 28.38 -35.57
C LYS A 457 3.11 29.19 -34.96
N ALA A 458 2.86 29.92 -33.87
CA ALA A 458 3.90 30.66 -33.17
C ALA A 458 5.02 29.74 -32.65
N ILE A 459 4.67 28.56 -32.13
CA ILE A 459 5.65 27.55 -31.69
C ILE A 459 6.43 27.01 -32.90
N GLU A 460 5.74 26.68 -33.99
CA GLU A 460 6.37 26.17 -35.21
C GLU A 460 7.34 27.18 -35.86
N GLU A 461 6.99 28.46 -35.90
CA GLU A 461 7.85 29.51 -36.46
C GLU A 461 9.12 29.75 -35.64
N GLN A 462 9.08 29.50 -34.33
CA GLN A 462 10.20 29.72 -33.41
C GLN A 462 10.98 28.45 -33.09
N THR A 463 10.44 27.27 -33.42
CA THR A 463 11.13 26.00 -33.24
C THR A 463 12.00 25.72 -34.47
N PRO A 464 13.27 25.36 -34.31
CA PRO A 464 14.10 24.96 -35.45
C PRO A 464 13.56 23.70 -36.15
N ALA A 465 13.54 23.69 -37.48
CA ALA A 465 13.07 22.54 -38.25
C ALA A 465 13.86 21.23 -37.99
N GLN A 466 15.13 21.37 -37.59
CA GLN A 466 15.99 20.27 -37.17
C GLN A 466 16.29 20.42 -35.67
N PRO A 467 16.30 19.33 -34.88
CA PRO A 467 16.70 19.40 -33.48
C PRO A 467 18.15 19.91 -33.36
N LEU A 468 18.47 20.59 -32.26
CA LEU A 468 19.87 20.91 -31.93
C LEU A 468 20.70 19.61 -31.91
N PRO A 469 21.98 19.59 -32.33
CA PRO A 469 22.80 18.37 -32.34
C PRO A 469 22.95 17.75 -30.94
N ALA A 470 22.81 16.42 -30.86
CA ALA A 470 22.92 15.69 -29.61
C ALA A 470 24.40 15.53 -29.28
N PRO A 471 24.74 15.41 -27.99
CA PRO A 471 26.01 14.85 -27.59
C PRO A 471 26.29 13.55 -28.38
N PRO A 472 27.52 13.33 -28.85
CA PRO A 472 27.87 12.10 -29.55
C PRO A 472 27.48 10.86 -28.73
N GLY A 473 26.65 9.99 -29.30
CA GLY A 473 26.23 8.73 -28.67
C GLY A 473 24.87 8.76 -27.96
N THR A 474 24.18 9.91 -27.88
CA THR A 474 22.78 9.95 -27.46
C THR A 474 21.86 10.08 -28.68
N PRO A 475 20.88 9.18 -28.88
CA PRO A 475 19.83 9.42 -29.87
C PRO A 475 19.13 10.73 -29.51
N HIS A 476 18.65 11.47 -30.50
CA HIS A 476 17.75 12.60 -30.25
C HIS A 476 16.39 12.05 -29.84
N PRO A 477 16.01 12.05 -28.53
CA PRO A 477 14.61 11.95 -28.27
C PRO A 477 13.99 13.24 -28.85
N GLY A 478 12.84 13.11 -29.51
CA GLY A 478 11.98 14.27 -29.66
C GLY A 478 11.70 14.90 -28.29
N ARG A 479 10.95 16.01 -28.26
CA ARG A 479 10.56 16.62 -26.99
C ARG A 479 9.06 16.83 -26.92
N GLN A 480 8.54 16.91 -25.71
CA GLN A 480 7.16 17.36 -25.51
C GLN A 480 7.18 18.72 -24.86
N ALA A 481 6.76 19.75 -25.58
CA ALA A 481 6.53 21.08 -25.04
C ALA A 481 5.09 21.19 -24.51
N VAL A 482 4.92 21.86 -23.38
CA VAL A 482 3.63 22.07 -22.73
C VAL A 482 3.44 23.56 -22.51
N VAL A 483 2.35 24.11 -23.05
CA VAL A 483 1.97 25.52 -22.90
C VAL A 483 0.70 25.61 -22.08
N GLU A 484 0.77 26.19 -20.89
CA GLU A 484 -0.39 26.48 -20.04
C GLU A 484 -0.91 27.89 -20.30
N ILE A 485 -2.23 27.98 -20.45
CA ILE A 485 -2.95 29.19 -20.78
C ILE A 485 -4.10 29.35 -19.81
N GLU A 486 -4.26 30.56 -19.28
CA GLU A 486 -5.40 30.97 -18.50
C GLU A 486 -6.16 32.13 -19.16
N LEU A 487 -7.49 32.00 -19.21
CA LEU A 487 -8.42 32.97 -19.77
C LEU A 487 -9.45 33.37 -18.69
N PRO A 488 -9.83 34.67 -18.60
CA PRO A 488 -9.25 35.79 -19.34
C PRO A 488 -7.80 36.06 -18.93
N LYS A 489 -7.03 36.72 -19.80
CA LYS A 489 -5.60 36.99 -19.56
C LYS A 489 -5.42 37.80 -18.26
N ARG A 490 -4.65 37.26 -17.32
CA ARG A 490 -4.27 37.86 -16.04
C ARG A 490 -2.76 37.72 -15.80
N GLU A 491 -2.19 38.29 -14.76
CA GLU A 491 -0.77 38.08 -14.48
C GLU A 491 -0.43 36.58 -14.35
N GLY A 492 0.64 36.13 -15.01
CA GLY A 492 1.03 34.72 -15.03
C GLY A 492 0.13 33.80 -15.88
N TRP A 493 -0.74 34.35 -16.75
CA TRP A 493 -1.67 33.57 -17.57
C TRP A 493 -1.03 32.62 -18.58
N LEU A 494 0.24 32.82 -18.90
CA LEU A 494 0.97 32.03 -19.88
C LEU A 494 2.22 31.45 -19.22
N LYS A 495 2.34 30.12 -19.27
CA LYS A 495 3.53 29.39 -18.82
C LYS A 495 3.89 28.34 -19.85
N MET A 496 5.16 27.94 -19.88
CA MET A 496 5.60 26.89 -20.78
C MET A 496 6.77 26.11 -20.18
N THR A 497 6.76 24.80 -20.41
CA THR A 497 7.83 23.86 -20.06
C THR A 497 8.03 22.85 -21.19
N ALA A 498 9.05 22.01 -21.09
CA ALA A 498 9.35 20.98 -22.07
C ALA A 498 10.12 19.83 -21.43
N TYR A 499 9.76 18.60 -21.79
CA TYR A 499 10.39 17.38 -21.34
C TYR A 499 11.28 16.78 -22.44
N PRO A 500 12.50 16.28 -22.10
CA PRO A 500 13.12 16.29 -20.78
C PRO A 500 13.77 17.63 -20.39
N SER A 501 13.93 18.56 -21.34
CA SER A 501 14.52 19.88 -21.07
C SER A 501 14.04 20.97 -22.03
N MET A 502 14.26 22.23 -21.64
CA MET A 502 13.99 23.44 -22.44
C MET A 502 15.07 23.77 -23.47
N GLU A 503 16.21 23.09 -23.44
CA GLU A 503 17.43 23.51 -24.13
C GLU A 503 17.27 23.55 -25.66
N GLY A 504 17.41 24.70 -26.30
CA GLY A 504 17.24 24.83 -27.75
C GLY A 504 15.86 25.21 -28.23
N LEU A 505 14.93 25.46 -27.31
CA LEU A 505 13.70 26.19 -27.62
C LEU A 505 13.90 27.68 -27.32
N ASP A 506 13.61 28.55 -28.29
CA ASP A 506 13.60 29.99 -28.06
C ASP A 506 12.36 30.41 -27.28
N MET A 507 12.41 30.18 -25.98
CA MET A 507 11.28 30.45 -25.08
C MET A 507 10.84 31.90 -25.07
N LEU A 508 11.80 32.83 -25.13
CA LEU A 508 11.47 34.25 -25.14
C LEU A 508 10.83 34.64 -26.47
N GLY A 509 11.31 34.10 -27.59
CA GLY A 509 10.69 34.25 -28.90
C GLY A 509 9.26 33.68 -28.94
N ILE A 510 9.07 32.44 -28.48
CA ILE A 510 7.75 31.78 -28.42
C ILE A 510 6.78 32.57 -27.57
N MET A 511 7.15 32.89 -26.33
CA MET A 511 6.28 33.63 -25.40
C MET A 511 6.00 35.05 -25.91
N GLY A 512 6.99 35.70 -26.54
CA GLY A 512 6.85 37.02 -27.16
C GLY A 512 5.92 37.03 -28.38
N ARG A 513 5.79 35.90 -29.09
CA ARG A 513 4.82 35.72 -30.19
C ARG A 513 3.42 35.40 -29.68
N ILE A 514 3.29 34.54 -28.66
CA ILE A 514 1.99 34.15 -28.09
C ILE A 514 1.36 35.30 -27.30
N GLY A 515 2.16 36.07 -26.56
CA GLY A 515 1.69 37.13 -25.68
C GLY A 515 0.71 38.11 -26.35
N PRO A 516 1.06 38.69 -27.52
CA PRO A 516 0.22 39.63 -28.26
C PRO A 516 -0.99 39.04 -28.98
N LEU A 517 -1.12 37.71 -29.09
CA LEU A 517 -2.25 37.09 -29.79
C LEU A 517 -3.58 37.50 -29.14
N VAL A 518 -4.61 37.73 -29.96
CA VAL A 518 -5.95 38.07 -29.47
C VAL A 518 -6.57 36.80 -28.86
N ALA A 519 -6.74 36.78 -27.54
CA ALA A 519 -7.41 35.68 -26.86
C ALA A 519 -8.92 35.70 -27.16
N PRO A 520 -9.59 34.53 -27.17
CA PRO A 520 -11.03 34.47 -27.31
C PRO A 520 -11.71 35.16 -26.12
N GLU A 521 -12.86 35.77 -26.37
CA GLU A 521 -13.66 36.32 -25.28
C GLU A 521 -14.19 35.16 -24.41
N THR A 522 -14.10 35.33 -23.09
CA THR A 522 -14.60 34.33 -22.15
C THR A 522 -15.47 34.96 -21.09
N GLN A 523 -16.58 34.31 -20.77
CA GLN A 523 -17.50 34.68 -19.71
C GLN A 523 -17.14 34.03 -18.35
N ALA A 524 -16.25 33.04 -18.35
CA ALA A 524 -15.81 32.31 -17.17
C ALA A 524 -14.29 32.08 -17.19
N ALA A 525 -13.72 31.69 -16.05
CA ALA A 525 -12.32 31.28 -16.03
C ALA A 525 -12.15 29.96 -16.78
N ALA A 526 -11.14 29.88 -17.64
CA ALA A 526 -10.68 28.64 -18.25
C ALA A 526 -9.17 28.54 -18.09
N ARG A 527 -8.69 27.35 -17.75
CA ARG A 527 -7.25 27.06 -17.68
C ARG A 527 -6.99 25.76 -18.37
N PHE A 528 -6.10 25.76 -19.36
CA PHE A 528 -5.81 24.58 -20.14
C PHE A 528 -4.35 24.53 -20.57
N GLN A 529 -3.89 23.32 -20.89
CA GLN A 529 -2.55 23.03 -21.35
C GLN A 529 -2.60 22.46 -22.76
N LEU A 530 -1.68 22.90 -23.59
CA LEU A 530 -1.48 22.43 -24.96
C LEU A 530 -0.17 21.65 -25.02
N TYR A 531 -0.24 20.42 -25.51
CA TYR A 531 0.90 19.52 -25.63
C TYR A 531 1.36 19.44 -27.08
N PHE A 532 2.65 19.68 -27.29
CA PHE A 532 3.28 19.68 -28.61
C PHE A 532 4.44 18.69 -28.63
N ASN A 533 4.32 17.67 -29.46
CA ASN A 533 5.40 16.75 -29.80
C ASN A 533 6.32 17.43 -30.83
N LEU A 534 7.55 17.71 -30.41
CA LEU A 534 8.58 18.34 -31.22
C LEU A 534 9.54 17.28 -31.75
N TRP A 535 9.89 17.39 -33.03
CA TRP A 535 10.82 16.50 -33.73
C TRP A 535 10.47 15.01 -33.60
N GLY A 536 9.17 14.67 -33.63
CA GLY A 536 8.70 13.29 -33.63
C GLY A 536 8.78 12.59 -32.27
N TYR A 537 8.61 13.32 -31.16
CA TYR A 537 8.53 12.73 -29.82
C TYR A 537 7.50 11.59 -29.73
N ASP A 538 7.98 10.42 -29.29
CA ASP A 538 7.22 9.18 -29.09
C ASP A 538 7.35 8.64 -27.65
N GLY A 539 7.92 9.45 -26.74
CA GLY A 539 8.09 9.10 -25.33
C GLY A 539 6.76 9.10 -24.55
N PRO A 540 6.77 8.61 -23.31
CA PRO A 540 5.59 8.61 -22.45
C PRO A 540 5.10 10.04 -22.22
N THR A 541 3.80 10.27 -22.42
CA THR A 541 3.17 11.55 -22.07
C THR A 541 3.19 11.67 -20.54
N ALA A 542 3.92 12.65 -20.01
CA ALA A 542 4.48 12.56 -18.67
C ALA A 542 3.49 12.88 -17.52
N HIS A 543 2.18 12.67 -17.67
CA HIS A 543 1.21 13.42 -16.85
C HIS A 543 -0.02 12.69 -16.31
N PHE A 544 -0.32 11.44 -16.66
CA PHE A 544 -1.45 10.72 -16.02
C PHE A 544 -0.95 9.41 -15.40
N SER A 545 -1.31 9.18 -14.14
CA SER A 545 -1.10 7.92 -13.40
C SER A 545 -2.39 7.38 -12.83
#